data_AF-A0A3D1STH4-F1
#
_entry.id   AF-A0A3D1STH4-F1
#
_cell.length_a   1.000
_cell.length_b   1.000
_cell.length_c   1.000
_cell.angle_alpha   90.00
_cell.angle_beta   90.00
_cell.angle_gamma   90.00
#
_symmetry.space_group_name_H-M   'P 1'
#
loop_
_entity.id
_entity.type
_entity.pdbx_description
1 polymer ?
#
loop_
_entity_poly.entity_id
_entity_poly.type
_entity_poly.pdbx_seq_one_letter_code
_entity_poly.pdbx_strand_id
1 'polypeptide(L)'
;EFGQMFRRFGSAVTIIQRGGHLLAREDDDVAEEVAKIMREDGIEVLLETTALHAERSGDGTIQLTVKTPSGERTLSGSHLLSAAGRTPNSDWLNLAATGIQTDKHGFIPVNEKLETSV
;
A
#
# COMPACT_ATOMS: atom_id res chain seq x y z
N GLU A 1 -8.56 -6.42 0.59
CA GLU A 1 -8.64 -7.74 -0.08
C GLU A 1 -7.69 -8.77 0.52
N PHE A 2 -6.38 -8.76 0.21
CA PHE A 2 -5.43 -9.77 0.72
C PHE A 2 -5.43 -9.95 2.23
N GLY A 3 -5.55 -8.86 3.00
CA GLY A 3 -5.64 -8.92 4.46
C GLY A 3 -6.79 -9.80 4.96
N GLN A 4 -7.99 -9.65 4.40
CA GLN A 4 -9.15 -10.48 4.76
C GLN A 4 -8.98 -11.92 4.27
N MET A 5 -8.43 -12.13 3.08
CA MET A 5 -8.15 -13.49 2.58
C MET A 5 -7.22 -14.25 3.53
N PHE A 6 -6.07 -13.67 3.89
CA PHE A 6 -5.12 -14.30 4.81
C PHE A 6 -5.71 -14.48 6.21
N ARG A 7 -6.48 -13.50 6.70
CA ARG A 7 -7.16 -13.58 7.99
C ARG A 7 -8.14 -14.75 8.04
N ARG A 8 -8.96 -14.92 6.99
CA ARG A 8 -9.92 -16.03 6.86
C ARG A 8 -9.24 -17.39 6.72
N PHE A 9 -8.02 -17.43 6.22
CA PHE A 9 -7.18 -18.64 6.21
C PHE A 9 -6.39 -18.86 7.51
N GLY A 10 -6.62 -18.05 8.54
CA GLY A 10 -6.09 -18.25 9.88
C GLY A 10 -4.84 -17.44 10.23
N SER A 11 -4.35 -16.58 9.34
CA SER A 11 -3.22 -15.70 9.67
C SER A 11 -3.62 -14.61 10.66
N ALA A 12 -2.70 -14.20 11.55
CA ALA A 12 -2.79 -12.90 12.20
C ALA A 12 -2.37 -11.83 11.19
N VAL A 13 -3.17 -10.77 11.05
CA VAL A 13 -2.95 -9.74 10.04
C VAL A 13 -3.02 -8.37 10.70
N THR A 14 -1.97 -7.58 10.46
CA THR A 14 -1.93 -6.15 10.80
C THR A 14 -1.78 -5.36 9.49
N ILE A 15 -2.70 -4.42 9.25
CA ILE A 15 -2.63 -3.48 8.11
C ILE A 15 -2.07 -2.16 8.61
N ILE A 16 -1.04 -1.67 7.91
CA ILE A 16 -0.40 -0.37 8.19
C ILE A 16 -0.84 0.62 7.12
N GLN A 17 -1.40 1.75 7.55
CA GLN A 17 -1.87 2.81 6.67
C GLN A 17 -1.38 4.17 7.17
N ARG A 18 -0.77 4.94 6.28
CA ARG A 18 -0.21 6.27 6.61
C ARG A 18 -1.29 7.33 6.81
N GLY A 19 -2.40 7.22 6.09
CA GLY A 19 -3.53 8.15 6.21
C GLY A 19 -4.40 7.89 7.44
N GLY A 20 -5.32 8.81 7.70
CA GLY A 20 -6.33 8.70 8.76
C GLY A 20 -7.43 7.68 8.47
N HIS A 21 -7.49 7.15 7.25
CA HIS A 21 -8.49 6.18 6.82
C HIS A 21 -7.92 5.18 5.81
N LEU A 22 -8.56 4.00 5.77
CA LEU A 22 -8.45 3.08 4.64
C LEU A 22 -9.19 3.67 3.43
N LEU A 23 -8.92 3.15 2.23
CA LEU A 23 -9.67 3.53 1.02
C LEU A 23 -9.74 5.07 0.80
N ALA A 24 -8.60 5.76 0.88
CA ALA A 24 -8.53 7.23 0.92
C ALA A 24 -9.08 7.99 -0.32
N ARG A 25 -9.63 7.28 -1.32
CA ARG A 25 -10.27 7.83 -2.51
C ARG A 25 -11.78 7.69 -2.49
N GLU A 26 -12.30 6.94 -1.52
CA GLU A 26 -13.73 6.71 -1.31
C GLU A 26 -14.27 7.68 -0.26
N ASP A 27 -15.59 7.71 -0.13
CA ASP A 27 -16.30 8.48 0.90
C ASP A 27 -15.90 8.04 2.32
N ASP A 28 -15.81 9.00 3.25
CA ASP A 28 -15.32 8.77 4.60
C ASP A 28 -16.22 7.78 5.38
N ASP A 29 -17.54 7.85 5.21
CA ASP A 29 -18.48 6.94 5.90
C ASP A 29 -18.29 5.49 5.39
N VAL A 30 -18.02 5.33 4.10
CA VAL A 30 -17.73 4.03 3.48
C VAL A 30 -16.39 3.48 3.96
N ALA A 31 -15.37 4.32 4.00
CA ALA A 31 -14.04 3.95 4.48
C ALA A 31 -14.06 3.51 5.95
N GLU A 32 -14.82 4.20 6.79
CA GLU A 32 -14.99 3.87 8.20
C GLU A 32 -15.70 2.52 8.39
N GLU A 33 -16.82 2.28 7.70
CA GLU A 33 -17.55 1.02 7.81
C GLU A 33 -16.71 -0.17 7.32
N VAL A 34 -15.95 0.00 6.24
CA VAL A 34 -15.01 -1.04 5.78
C VAL A 34 -13.93 -1.31 6.82
N ALA A 35 -13.36 -0.27 7.44
CA ALA A 35 -12.36 -0.44 8.49
C ALA A 35 -12.94 -1.15 9.73
N LYS A 36 -14.19 -0.85 10.09
CA LYS A 36 -14.93 -1.53 11.15
C LYS A 36 -15.12 -3.02 10.84
N ILE A 37 -15.61 -3.37 9.65
CA ILE A 37 -15.76 -4.77 9.21
C ILE A 37 -14.42 -5.51 9.26
N MET A 38 -13.32 -4.88 8.83
CA MET A 38 -11.98 -5.50 8.92
C MET A 38 -11.56 -5.77 10.36
N ARG A 39 -11.84 -4.86 11.29
CA ARG A 39 -11.57 -5.07 12.72
C ARG A 39 -12.44 -6.17 13.31
N GLU A 40 -13.71 -6.25 12.93
CA GLU A 40 -14.62 -7.34 13.32
C GLU A 40 -14.14 -8.71 12.81
N ASP A 41 -13.55 -8.77 11.62
CA ASP A 41 -12.87 -9.97 11.08
C ASP A 41 -11.57 -10.32 11.86
N GLY A 42 -11.16 -9.49 12.83
CA GLY A 42 -9.97 -9.67 13.66
C GLY A 42 -8.67 -9.21 13.01
N ILE A 43 -8.74 -8.29 12.05
CA ILE A 43 -7.57 -7.62 11.47
C ILE A 43 -7.22 -6.40 12.32
N GLU A 44 -5.97 -6.29 12.74
CA GLU A 44 -5.47 -5.06 13.37
C GLU A 44 -5.25 -4.01 12.28
N VAL A 45 -5.83 -2.82 12.44
CA VAL A 45 -5.70 -1.72 11.48
C VAL A 45 -5.04 -0.54 12.17
N LEU A 46 -3.80 -0.24 11.80
CA LEU A 46 -3.02 0.89 12.30
C LEU A 46 -3.06 2.04 11.28
N LEU A 47 -3.86 3.06 11.61
CA LEU A 47 -3.99 4.30 10.84
C LEU A 47 -2.95 5.31 11.31
N GLU A 48 -2.73 6.37 10.53
CA GLU A 48 -1.72 7.41 10.81
C GLU A 48 -0.33 6.83 11.13
N THR A 49 -0.03 5.67 10.53
CA THR A 49 1.14 4.87 10.86
C THR A 49 2.03 4.73 9.64
N THR A 50 3.30 5.11 9.80
CA THR A 50 4.30 5.08 8.72
C THR A 50 5.28 3.94 8.93
N ALA A 51 5.42 3.06 7.95
CA ALA A 51 6.51 2.09 7.90
C ALA A 51 7.86 2.81 7.69
N LEU A 52 8.82 2.58 8.58
CA LEU A 52 10.14 3.22 8.54
C LEU A 52 11.21 2.29 8.00
N HIS A 53 11.27 1.06 8.53
CA HIS A 53 12.31 0.11 8.18
C HIS A 53 11.80 -1.32 8.35
N ALA A 54 12.18 -2.19 7.42
CA ALA A 54 11.93 -3.62 7.50
C ALA A 54 13.25 -4.37 7.42
N GLU A 55 13.47 -5.29 8.35
CA GLU A 55 14.63 -6.17 8.37
C GLU A 55 14.21 -7.60 8.66
N ARG A 56 15.08 -8.54 8.31
CA ARG A 56 14.92 -9.95 8.65
C ARG A 56 15.91 -10.32 9.76
N SER A 57 15.38 -10.74 10.90
CA SER A 57 16.17 -11.23 12.03
C SER A 57 16.87 -12.55 11.69
N GLY A 58 17.89 -12.92 12.48
CA GLY A 58 18.69 -14.13 12.24
C GLY A 58 17.91 -15.45 12.33
N ASP A 59 16.74 -15.44 13.00
CA ASP A 59 15.81 -16.57 13.08
C ASP A 59 14.81 -16.63 11.89
N GLY A 60 14.89 -15.67 10.96
CA GLY A 60 14.02 -15.56 9.78
C GLY A 60 12.76 -14.72 9.98
N THR A 61 12.50 -14.21 11.19
CA THR A 61 11.38 -13.32 11.49
C THR A 61 11.58 -11.96 10.80
N ILE A 62 10.50 -11.38 10.27
CA ILE A 62 10.52 -10.01 9.75
C ILE A 62 10.17 -9.05 10.89
N GLN A 63 11.01 -8.05 11.10
CA GLN A 63 10.78 -6.92 12.00
C GLN A 63 10.47 -5.68 11.17
N LEU A 64 9.31 -5.08 11.40
CA LEU A 64 8.89 -3.83 10.78
C LEU A 64 8.81 -2.73 11.84
N THR A 65 9.74 -1.79 11.77
CA THR A 65 9.69 -0.55 12.58
C THR A 65 8.68 0.40 11.96
N VAL A 66 7.70 0.83 12.76
CA VAL A 66 6.67 1.78 12.35
C VAL A 66 6.63 2.98 13.30
N LYS A 67 6.33 4.17 12.76
CA LYS A 67 6.00 5.36 13.53
C LYS A 67 4.49 5.49 13.61
N THR A 68 3.95 5.40 14.83
CA THR A 68 2.53 5.60 15.15
C THR A 68 2.31 6.99 15.77
N PRO A 69 1.06 7.44 15.97
CA PRO A 69 0.78 8.65 16.75
C PRO A 69 1.33 8.60 18.19
N SER A 70 1.43 7.40 18.77
CA SER A 70 1.99 7.19 20.11
C SER A 70 3.51 7.05 20.16
N GLY A 71 4.20 7.09 19.02
CA GLY A 71 5.64 6.90 18.92
C GLY A 71 6.05 5.72 18.06
N GLU A 72 7.34 5.40 18.05
CA GLU A 72 7.88 4.27 17.29
C GLU A 72 7.64 2.95 18.01
N ARG A 73 7.31 1.92 17.23
CA ARG A 73 7.21 0.54 17.71
C ARG A 73 7.62 -0.44 16.62
N THR A 74 8.02 -1.64 17.03
CA THR A 74 8.36 -2.73 16.11
C THR A 74 7.24 -3.76 16.09
N LEU A 75 6.87 -4.19 14.89
CA LEU A 75 5.94 -5.28 14.62
C LEU A 75 6.73 -6.47 14.10
N SER A 76 6.43 -7.67 14.58
CA SER A 76 7.09 -8.90 14.13
C SER A 76 6.11 -9.78 13.36
N GLY A 77 6.57 -10.41 12.28
CA GLY A 77 5.76 -11.32 11.48
C GLY A 77 6.59 -12.28 10.64
N SER A 78 5.97 -13.35 10.14
CA SER A 78 6.62 -14.30 9.23
C SER A 78 6.68 -13.79 7.78
N HIS A 79 5.76 -12.91 7.41
CA HIS A 79 5.61 -12.38 6.05
C HIS A 79 5.30 -10.88 6.08
N LEU A 80 5.71 -10.18 5.03
CA LEU A 80 5.41 -8.77 4.78
C LEU A 80 4.93 -8.62 3.34
N LEU A 81 3.73 -8.07 3.16
CA LEU A 81 3.19 -7.73 1.85
C LEU A 81 3.28 -6.21 1.64
N SER A 82 4.10 -5.78 0.68
CA SER A 82 4.15 -4.37 0.27
C SER A 82 3.06 -4.09 -0.76
N ALA A 83 2.05 -3.32 -0.35
CA ALA A 83 0.90 -2.93 -1.18
C ALA A 83 0.70 -1.40 -1.20
N ALA A 84 1.80 -0.63 -1.16
CA ALA A 84 1.77 0.83 -1.01
C ALA A 84 1.42 1.61 -2.30
N GLY A 85 1.28 0.93 -3.44
CA GLY A 85 0.96 1.55 -4.72
C GLY A 85 1.58 0.81 -5.90
N ARG A 86 1.47 1.40 -7.09
CA ARG A 86 2.06 0.90 -8.33
C ARG A 86 2.72 2.06 -9.07
N THR A 87 3.83 1.78 -9.73
CA THR A 87 4.49 2.69 -10.68
C THR A 87 4.17 2.23 -12.09
N PRO A 88 3.88 3.14 -13.05
CA PRO A 88 3.73 2.74 -14.45
C PRO A 88 5.04 2.15 -15.01
N ASN A 89 4.93 1.12 -15.86
CA ASN A 89 6.08 0.44 -16.48
C ASN A 89 6.56 1.14 -17.78
N SER A 90 6.41 2.47 -17.86
CA SER A 90 6.73 3.25 -19.06
C SER A 90 8.22 3.21 -19.43
N ASP A 91 9.07 2.97 -18.45
CA ASP A 91 10.52 2.82 -18.57
C ASP A 91 10.92 1.60 -19.43
N TRP A 92 10.05 0.59 -19.56
CA TRP A 92 10.31 -0.63 -20.33
C TRP A 92 10.06 -0.47 -21.83
N LEU A 93 9.45 0.65 -22.25
CA LEU A 93 8.92 0.82 -23.61
C LEU A 93 9.88 1.52 -24.58
N ASN A 94 11.09 1.90 -24.14
CA ASN A 94 12.06 2.68 -24.93
C ASN A 94 11.42 3.93 -25.59
N LEU A 95 10.69 4.72 -24.81
CA LEU A 95 9.92 5.86 -25.33
C LEU A 95 10.78 6.90 -26.06
N ALA A 96 12.08 6.96 -25.76
CA ALA A 96 13.05 7.80 -26.47
C ALA A 96 13.08 7.54 -27.99
N ALA A 97 12.75 6.32 -28.45
CA ALA A 97 12.66 6.00 -29.87
C ALA A 97 11.38 6.52 -30.56
N THR A 98 10.41 7.03 -29.80
CA THR A 98 9.07 7.40 -30.29
C THR A 98 8.77 8.89 -30.24
N GLY A 99 9.57 9.67 -29.49
CA GLY A 99 9.30 11.10 -29.22
C GLY A 99 8.30 11.35 -28.08
N ILE A 100 7.72 10.30 -27.48
CA ILE A 100 6.83 10.40 -26.33
C ILE A 100 7.63 10.70 -25.06
N GLN A 101 7.14 11.65 -24.25
CA GLN A 101 7.67 11.94 -22.91
C GLN A 101 6.67 11.52 -21.84
N THR A 102 7.16 11.10 -20.68
CA THR A 102 6.31 10.86 -19.50
C THR A 102 6.13 12.11 -18.66
N ASP A 103 5.07 12.17 -17.87
CA ASP A 103 4.91 13.19 -16.84
C ASP A 103 5.86 12.96 -15.65
N LYS A 104 5.79 13.84 -14.64
CA LYS A 104 6.61 13.76 -13.42
C LYS A 104 6.36 12.51 -12.56
N HIS A 105 5.28 11.77 -12.82
CA HIS A 105 4.90 10.54 -12.14
C HIS A 105 5.17 9.28 -12.98
N GLY A 106 5.73 9.44 -14.19
CA GLY A 106 6.06 8.35 -15.11
C GLY A 106 4.89 7.93 -16.00
N PHE A 107 3.75 8.62 -15.99
CA PHE A 107 2.64 8.27 -16.88
C PHE A 107 2.87 8.84 -18.28
N ILE A 108 2.42 8.11 -19.31
CA ILE A 108 2.35 8.63 -20.67
C ILE A 108 1.13 9.57 -20.76
N PRO A 109 1.32 10.87 -21.07
CA PRO A 109 0.21 11.80 -21.21
C PRO A 109 -0.67 11.43 -22.40
N VAL A 110 -1.97 11.51 -22.21
CA VAL A 110 -2.96 11.29 -23.27
C VAL A 110 -4.05 12.35 -23.23
N ASN A 111 -4.70 12.58 -24.37
CA ASN A 111 -5.90 13.42 -24.44
C ASN A 111 -7.16 12.65 -23.99
N GLU A 112 -8.34 13.28 -24.09
CA GLU A 112 -9.63 12.68 -23.70
C GLU A 112 -10.00 11.42 -24.53
N LYS A 113 -9.36 11.21 -25.67
CA LYS A 113 -9.54 10.04 -26.53
C LYS A 113 -8.48 8.95 -26.29
N LEU A 114 -7.61 9.14 -25.30
CA LEU A 114 -6.48 8.27 -24.98
C LEU A 114 -5.37 8.29 -26.06
N GLU A 115 -5.29 9.32 -26.89
CA GLU A 115 -4.24 9.49 -27.90
C GLU A 115 -2.99 10.14 -27.30
N THR A 116 -1.81 9.72 -27.74
CA THR A 116 -0.53 10.31 -27.30
C THR A 116 -0.19 11.58 -28.08
N SER A 117 0.96 12.20 -27.80
CA SER A 117 1.45 13.36 -28.55
C SER A 117 1.94 13.04 -29.96
N VAL A 118 2.03 11.75 -30.32
CA VAL A 118 2.57 11.23 -31.58
C VAL A 118 1.56 10.29 -32.23
#